data_AF-A0A4R4RPZ8-F1
#
_entry.id   AF-A0A4R4RPZ8-F1
#
_cell.length_a   1.000
_cell.length_b   1.000
_cell.length_c   1.000
_cell.angle_alpha   90.00
_cell.angle_beta   90.00
_cell.angle_gamma   90.00
#
_symmetry.space_group_name_H-M   'P 1'
#
loop_
_entity.id
_entity.type
_entity.pdbx_description
1 polymer ?
#
loop_
_entity_poly.entity_id
_entity_poly.type
_entity_poly.pdbx_seq_one_letter_code
_entity_poly.pdbx_strand_id
1 'polypeptide(L)'
;MTNETSKTTGRHPWYGVLLGGFDRLSSAGGKAVLDERLIGGSGPLPVQHATFLEATIGGLLLLIRLYLPALPFLRNRRGSGTPDDIGEGTTRRRVLVFLTFLTIAGDKALLVLALTAVPFSIAGGIYYAIPLLVPVIWGFRSGKKGLAAFVTLFAAATAFGVVLIVQDGTAQGGYHLVGVLLAIGAGVSRTLFLPVTDRLIKGAGRRYTEKAIAWSLVFVGLVAGGIAAVTGDFESILDWEIIAWAALVGLLNNTLPRIFQMPARELAGDRVYAVFLAGSPAIATLVGVVFLGDRLAMGQVGGFVLITACAATLAYVSLALGGQAPSVELQPATPEARLEDFRHKLATAKETARELAAKIKDLELQAAKAELEVAESDWTEAQRRKTQAEAKAKAAETNLSSATANAFKAESRVEKAREKLRLTLGGESTETS
;
A
#
# COMPACT_ATOMS: atom_id res chain seq x y z
N MET A 1 3.41 37.81 -2.37
CA MET A 1 3.20 36.44 -1.84
C MET A 1 1.73 36.18 -1.52
N THR A 2 0.83 36.30 -2.51
CA THR A 2 -0.61 35.99 -2.33
C THR A 2 -1.06 35.28 -3.58
N ASN A 3 -1.57 34.05 -3.43
CA ASN A 3 -2.33 33.38 -4.48
C ASN A 3 -3.50 34.32 -4.91
N GLU A 4 -3.91 34.34 -6.18
CA GLU A 4 -5.06 35.18 -6.59
C GLU A 4 -6.34 34.83 -5.83
N THR A 5 -6.43 33.59 -5.34
CA THR A 5 -7.46 33.12 -4.39
C THR A 5 -7.34 33.75 -2.99
N SER A 6 -6.14 34.15 -2.54
CA SER A 6 -5.94 34.87 -1.27
C SER A 6 -6.37 36.34 -1.37
N LYS A 7 -6.15 36.99 -2.54
CA LYS A 7 -6.65 38.35 -2.80
C LYS A 7 -8.19 38.41 -2.81
N THR A 8 -8.85 37.36 -3.29
CA THR A 8 -10.33 37.29 -3.36
C THR A 8 -10.99 36.81 -2.07
N THR A 9 -10.28 36.15 -1.16
CA THR A 9 -10.85 35.62 0.10
C THR A 9 -10.46 36.40 1.36
N GLY A 10 -9.62 37.45 1.25
CA GLY A 10 -9.14 38.21 2.42
C GLY A 10 -8.28 37.37 3.38
N ARG A 11 -7.79 36.21 2.94
CA ARG A 11 -7.05 35.28 3.79
C ARG A 11 -5.57 35.61 3.84
N HIS A 12 -5.06 35.71 5.06
CA HIS A 12 -3.67 36.02 5.40
C HIS A 12 -2.68 34.91 4.98
N PRO A 13 -1.82 35.13 3.96
CA PRO A 13 -0.87 34.13 3.47
C PRO A 13 0.15 33.72 4.53
N TRP A 14 0.53 34.66 5.40
CA TRP A 14 1.47 34.44 6.48
C TRP A 14 0.98 33.38 7.48
N TYR A 15 -0.34 33.24 7.66
CA TYR A 15 -0.89 32.21 8.52
C TYR A 15 -0.66 30.81 7.93
N GLY A 16 -0.82 30.65 6.61
CA GLY A 16 -0.48 29.39 5.92
C GLY A 16 1.01 29.04 6.02
N VAL A 17 1.88 30.06 5.94
CA VAL A 17 3.33 29.93 6.13
C VAL A 17 3.65 29.42 7.53
N LEU A 18 3.06 30.03 8.57
CA LEU A 18 3.23 29.57 9.95
C LEU A 18 2.77 28.12 10.14
N LEU A 19 1.59 27.76 9.61
CA LEU A 19 1.09 26.39 9.68
C LEU A 19 2.00 25.39 8.94
N GLY A 20 2.59 25.79 7.81
CA GLY A 20 3.59 24.99 7.10
C GLY A 20 4.85 24.76 7.93
N GLY A 21 5.32 25.79 8.64
CA GLY A 21 6.42 25.66 9.60
C GLY A 21 6.09 24.72 10.76
N PHE A 22 4.91 24.89 11.38
CA PHE A 22 4.44 24.03 12.48
C PHE A 22 4.25 22.58 12.06
N ASP A 23 3.73 22.29 10.85
CA ASP A 23 3.66 20.94 10.29
C ASP A 23 5.03 20.26 10.30
N ARG A 24 6.07 20.97 9.86
CA ARG A 24 7.42 20.41 9.76
C ARG A 24 8.13 20.28 11.09
N LEU A 25 8.03 21.30 11.92
CA LEU A 25 8.61 21.28 13.25
C LEU A 25 7.95 20.18 14.10
N SER A 26 6.62 20.06 14.04
CA SER A 26 5.89 19.00 14.74
C SER A 26 6.30 17.61 14.23
N SER A 27 6.35 17.42 12.91
CA SER A 27 6.71 16.11 12.33
C SER A 27 8.16 15.71 12.64
N ALA A 28 9.11 16.66 12.60
CA ALA A 28 10.51 16.41 12.94
C ALA A 28 10.70 16.21 14.45
N GLY A 29 10.09 17.07 15.27
CA GLY A 29 10.13 16.99 16.73
C GLY A 29 9.56 15.67 17.25
N GLY A 30 8.43 15.22 16.69
CA GLY A 30 7.87 13.91 17.05
C GLY A 30 8.84 12.76 16.78
N LYS A 31 9.54 12.77 15.63
CA LYS A 31 10.54 11.73 15.31
C LYS A 31 11.80 11.82 16.17
N ALA A 32 12.22 13.02 16.55
CA ALA A 32 13.33 13.19 17.48
C ALA A 32 12.97 12.66 18.88
N VAL A 33 11.76 12.96 19.38
CA VAL A 33 11.29 12.39 20.66
C VAL A 33 11.17 10.87 20.58
N LEU A 34 10.71 10.33 19.44
CA LEU A 34 10.68 8.88 19.19
C LEU A 34 12.09 8.26 19.27
N ASP A 35 13.08 8.92 18.67
CA ASP A 35 14.48 8.50 18.72
C ASP A 35 15.05 8.59 20.15
N GLU A 36 14.91 9.72 20.84
CA GLU A 36 15.51 9.92 22.18
C GLU A 36 14.87 9.05 23.27
N ARG A 37 13.53 9.00 23.29
CA ARG A 37 12.76 8.53 24.45
C ARG A 37 12.22 7.13 24.29
N LEU A 38 12.04 6.66 23.06
CA LEU A 38 11.39 5.36 22.82
C LEU A 38 12.34 4.33 22.21
N ILE A 39 13.17 4.69 21.22
CA ILE A 39 13.92 3.70 20.41
C ILE A 39 15.45 3.79 20.54
N GLY A 40 16.03 4.99 20.45
CA GLY A 40 17.45 5.26 20.26
C GLY A 40 18.31 4.95 21.49
N GLY A 41 19.50 5.55 21.61
CA GLY A 41 20.57 5.12 22.54
C GLY A 41 20.22 5.02 24.04
N SER A 42 19.06 5.52 24.46
CA SER A 42 18.50 5.42 25.81
C SER A 42 17.05 4.88 25.87
N GLY A 43 16.46 4.53 24.72
CA GLY A 43 15.07 4.12 24.61
C GLY A 43 14.85 2.68 25.07
N PRO A 44 13.80 2.40 25.86
CA PRO A 44 13.54 1.05 26.38
C PRO A 44 12.82 0.13 25.40
N LEU A 45 12.29 0.65 24.28
CA LEU A 45 11.37 -0.11 23.42
C LEU A 45 12.04 -0.69 22.17
N PRO A 46 11.74 -1.96 21.86
CA PRO A 46 12.00 -2.50 20.53
C PRO A 46 11.20 -1.78 19.44
N VAL A 47 11.74 -1.76 18.22
CA VAL A 47 11.19 -1.14 16.99
C VAL A 47 9.68 -1.39 16.81
N GLN A 48 9.25 -2.64 16.94
CA GLN A 48 7.86 -3.04 16.75
C GLN A 48 6.92 -2.46 17.83
N HIS A 49 7.40 -2.28 19.07
CA HIS A 49 6.61 -1.71 20.16
C HIS A 49 6.45 -0.19 19.98
N ALA A 50 7.53 0.50 19.60
CA ALA A 50 7.48 1.92 19.30
C ALA A 50 6.59 2.22 18.07
N THR A 51 6.70 1.41 17.01
CA THR A 51 5.85 1.53 15.82
C THR A 51 4.38 1.26 16.16
N PHE A 52 4.10 0.23 16.95
CA PHE A 52 2.75 -0.09 17.42
C PHE A 52 2.11 1.10 18.12
N LEU A 53 2.78 1.62 19.16
CA LEU A 53 2.25 2.70 19.97
C LEU A 53 2.08 4.00 19.16
N GLU A 54 3.11 4.39 18.40
CA GLU A 54 3.11 5.62 17.62
C GLU A 54 2.01 5.64 16.55
N ALA A 55 1.91 4.56 15.78
CA ALA A 55 0.96 4.45 14.68
C ALA A 55 -0.48 4.26 15.19
N THR A 56 -0.67 3.43 16.22
CA THR A 56 -2.00 3.20 16.80
C THR A 56 -2.52 4.45 17.46
N ILE A 57 -1.76 5.08 18.36
CA ILE A 57 -2.23 6.28 19.07
C ILE A 57 -2.38 7.45 18.08
N GLY A 58 -1.44 7.64 17.16
CA GLY A 58 -1.56 8.66 16.12
C GLY A 58 -2.78 8.47 15.22
N GLY A 59 -3.08 7.22 14.84
CA GLY A 59 -4.27 6.87 14.06
C GLY A 59 -5.56 7.11 14.84
N LEU A 60 -5.62 6.68 16.11
CA LEU A 60 -6.76 6.88 17.00
C LEU A 60 -7.04 8.35 17.27
N LEU A 61 -6.01 9.16 17.56
CA LEU A 61 -6.17 10.60 17.76
C LEU A 61 -6.72 11.29 16.50
N LEU A 62 -6.26 10.87 15.32
CA LEU A 62 -6.79 11.37 14.06
C LEU A 62 -8.24 10.94 13.82
N LEU A 63 -8.61 9.69 14.14
CA LEU A 63 -10.00 9.22 14.10
C LEU A 63 -10.88 10.00 15.09
N ILE A 64 -10.44 10.17 16.34
CA ILE A 64 -11.15 10.96 17.35
C ILE A 64 -11.42 12.35 16.77
N ARG A 65 -10.40 13.05 16.24
CA ARG A 65 -10.61 14.36 15.60
C ARG A 65 -11.65 14.34 14.47
N LEU A 66 -11.67 13.29 13.65
CA LEU A 66 -12.58 13.18 12.51
C LEU A 66 -14.02 12.86 12.92
N TYR A 67 -14.22 12.08 14.00
CA TYR A 67 -15.53 11.61 14.45
C TYR A 67 -16.10 12.40 15.63
N LEU A 68 -15.28 13.11 16.42
CA LEU A 68 -15.72 13.93 17.55
C LEU A 68 -16.76 14.99 17.14
N PRO A 69 -16.62 15.72 16.01
CA PRO A 69 -17.64 16.66 15.56
C PRO A 69 -18.93 15.99 15.04
N ALA A 70 -18.90 14.69 14.76
CA ALA A 70 -20.06 13.92 14.31
C ALA A 70 -20.88 13.36 15.47
N LEU A 71 -20.42 13.50 16.72
CA LEU A 71 -21.16 13.04 17.89
C LEU A 71 -22.45 13.84 18.05
N PRO A 72 -23.58 13.15 18.30
CA PRO A 72 -24.91 13.76 18.28
C PRO A 72 -25.07 14.90 19.30
N PHE A 73 -24.32 14.90 20.40
CA PHE A 73 -24.37 15.95 21.42
C PHE A 73 -23.60 17.24 21.04
N LEU A 74 -22.67 17.19 20.08
CA LEU A 74 -21.93 18.36 19.56
C LEU A 74 -22.49 18.87 18.23
N ARG A 75 -23.51 18.19 17.70
CA ARG A 75 -24.15 18.51 16.42
C ARG A 75 -24.99 19.77 16.56
N ASN A 76 -24.33 20.91 16.55
CA ASN A 76 -25.00 22.19 16.36
C ASN A 76 -25.73 22.15 15.01
N ARG A 77 -26.98 22.60 14.99
CA ARG A 77 -27.99 22.53 13.90
C ARG A 77 -27.58 23.21 12.57
N ARG A 78 -26.31 23.20 12.15
CA ARG A 78 -25.93 23.56 10.79
C ARG A 78 -26.19 22.36 9.89
N GLY A 79 -27.23 22.49 9.07
CA GLY A 79 -27.55 21.57 8.00
C GLY A 79 -26.31 21.31 7.15
N SER A 80 -25.82 20.08 7.20
CA SER A 80 -24.88 19.56 6.22
C SER A 80 -25.57 18.38 5.58
N GLY A 81 -25.96 18.52 4.32
CA GLY A 81 -26.23 17.37 3.48
C GLY A 81 -24.99 16.49 3.50
N THR A 82 -25.09 15.37 4.19
CA THR A 82 -24.21 14.22 4.01
C THR A 82 -24.88 13.36 2.96
N PRO A 83 -24.46 13.40 1.69
CA PRO A 83 -24.38 12.17 0.96
C PRO A 83 -23.19 11.42 1.56
N ASP A 84 -23.43 10.68 2.64
CA ASP A 84 -22.73 9.41 2.87
C ASP A 84 -23.30 8.42 1.83
N ASP A 85 -23.16 8.75 0.55
CA ASP A 85 -23.20 7.72 -0.46
C ASP A 85 -21.90 6.97 -0.29
N ILE A 86 -22.01 5.85 0.43
CA ILE A 86 -21.26 4.62 0.16
C ILE A 86 -21.68 4.16 -1.25
N GLY A 87 -21.54 5.04 -2.25
CA GLY A 87 -21.69 4.74 -3.65
C GLY A 87 -20.43 4.01 -4.03
N GLU A 88 -20.61 2.75 -4.42
CA GLU A 88 -19.61 1.83 -4.94
C GLU A 88 -18.42 2.55 -5.61
N GLY A 89 -17.39 2.80 -4.81
CA GLY A 89 -16.19 3.42 -5.28
C GLY A 89 -15.38 2.42 -6.08
N THR A 90 -15.57 2.45 -7.41
CA THR A 90 -14.71 1.92 -8.49
C THR A 90 -13.36 1.34 -7.99
N THR A 91 -13.01 0.10 -8.39
CA THR A 91 -11.78 -0.65 -8.03
C THR A 91 -10.54 0.22 -7.80
N ARG A 92 -10.36 1.28 -8.60
CA ARG A 92 -9.33 2.32 -8.44
C ARG A 92 -9.24 2.97 -7.05
N ARG A 93 -10.37 3.29 -6.40
CA ARG A 93 -10.39 3.88 -5.04
C ARG A 93 -9.88 2.91 -4.00
N ARG A 94 -10.28 1.63 -4.07
CA ARG A 94 -9.78 0.57 -3.17
C ARG A 94 -8.28 0.37 -3.33
N VAL A 95 -7.80 0.36 -4.58
CA VAL A 95 -6.35 0.29 -4.88
C VAL A 95 -5.61 1.49 -4.29
N LEU A 96 -6.14 2.72 -4.40
CA LEU A 96 -5.48 3.89 -3.81
C LEU A 96 -5.47 3.85 -2.28
N VAL A 97 -6.51 3.34 -1.63
CA VAL A 97 -6.52 3.15 -0.17
C VAL A 97 -5.48 2.11 0.23
N PHE A 98 -5.42 0.98 -0.47
CA PHE A 98 -4.41 -0.05 -0.23
C PHE A 98 -2.98 0.46 -0.43
N LEU A 99 -2.72 1.22 -1.49
CA LEU A 99 -1.43 1.88 -1.72
C LEU A 99 -1.11 2.92 -0.63
N THR A 100 -2.12 3.61 -0.11
CA THR A 100 -1.95 4.53 1.03
C THR A 100 -1.48 3.76 2.26
N PHE A 101 -2.11 2.63 2.55
CA PHE A 101 -1.69 1.73 3.62
C PHE A 101 -0.24 1.25 3.41
N LEU A 102 0.08 0.71 2.23
CA LEU A 102 1.40 0.14 1.94
C LEU A 102 2.52 1.19 2.06
N THR A 103 2.27 2.40 1.56
CA THR A 103 3.26 3.49 1.64
C THR A 103 3.44 4.02 3.06
N ILE A 104 2.39 4.09 3.89
CA ILE A 104 2.51 4.43 5.32
C ILE A 104 3.24 3.32 6.08
N ALA A 105 2.89 2.05 5.82
CA ALA A 105 3.53 0.90 6.46
C ALA A 105 5.03 0.87 6.18
N GLY A 106 5.41 1.01 4.90
CA GLY A 106 6.81 1.08 4.49
C GLY A 106 7.54 2.29 5.07
N ASP A 107 6.91 3.48 5.06
CA ASP A 107 7.45 4.70 5.66
C ASP A 107 7.80 4.52 7.15
N LYS A 108 6.86 3.98 7.94
CA LYS A 108 7.05 3.79 9.38
C LYS A 108 8.06 2.69 9.69
N ALA A 109 7.90 1.51 9.13
CA ALA A 109 8.76 0.37 9.44
C ALA A 109 10.22 0.66 9.09
N LEU A 110 10.48 1.20 7.90
CA LEU A 110 11.85 1.48 7.45
C LEU A 110 12.49 2.62 8.23
N LEU A 111 11.74 3.66 8.60
CA LEU A 111 12.29 4.77 9.35
C LEU A 111 12.64 4.37 10.78
N VAL A 112 11.75 3.65 11.46
CA VAL A 112 11.97 3.18 12.83
C VAL A 112 13.17 2.21 12.87
N LEU A 113 13.32 1.33 11.88
CA LEU A 113 14.51 0.49 11.72
C LEU A 113 15.78 1.29 11.39
N ALA A 114 15.67 2.40 10.67
CA ALA A 114 16.83 3.26 10.42
C ALA A 114 17.35 3.90 11.71
N LEU A 115 16.45 4.30 12.61
CA LEU A 115 16.78 4.94 13.89
C LEU A 115 17.51 4.01 14.85
N THR A 116 17.33 2.70 14.75
CA THR A 116 18.14 1.75 15.55
C THR A 116 19.60 1.66 15.11
N ALA A 117 19.92 2.16 13.90
CA ALA A 117 21.23 2.04 13.31
C ALA A 117 21.97 3.39 13.18
N VAL A 118 21.22 4.49 13.05
CA VAL A 118 21.76 5.81 12.78
C VAL A 118 20.91 6.89 13.48
N PRO A 119 21.50 7.91 14.13
CA PRO A 119 20.77 8.99 14.79
C PRO A 119 19.79 9.73 13.88
N PHE A 120 18.71 10.26 14.46
CA PHE A 120 17.69 10.99 13.71
C PHE A 120 18.24 12.22 12.96
N SER A 121 19.28 12.90 13.46
CA SER A 121 19.90 14.03 12.75
C SER A 121 20.38 13.67 11.34
N ILE A 122 20.89 12.44 11.17
CA ILE A 122 21.35 11.88 9.89
C ILE A 122 20.17 11.23 9.16
N ALA A 123 19.47 10.29 9.80
CA ALA A 123 18.38 9.53 9.18
C ALA A 123 17.25 10.45 8.69
N GLY A 124 16.88 11.45 9.49
CA GLY A 124 15.90 12.49 9.17
C GLY A 124 16.34 13.36 7.99
N GLY A 125 17.60 13.79 7.96
CA GLY A 125 18.15 14.56 6.83
C GLY A 125 18.01 13.81 5.51
N ILE A 126 18.41 12.54 5.49
CA ILE A 126 18.27 11.64 4.32
C ILE A 126 16.80 11.45 3.95
N TYR A 127 15.98 11.06 4.93
CA TYR A 127 14.56 10.78 4.80
C TYR A 127 13.79 11.91 4.13
N TYR A 128 14.04 13.15 4.56
CA TYR A 128 13.37 14.32 4.02
C TYR A 128 13.99 14.85 2.72
N ALA A 129 15.20 14.42 2.37
CA ALA A 129 15.85 14.82 1.12
C ALA A 129 15.30 14.07 -0.10
N ILE A 130 14.88 12.80 0.05
CA ILE A 130 14.39 11.98 -1.07
C ILE A 130 13.21 12.62 -1.85
N PRO A 131 12.19 13.23 -1.21
CA PRO A 131 11.13 13.94 -1.92
C PRO A 131 11.61 15.05 -2.89
N LEU A 132 12.83 15.59 -2.70
CA LEU A 132 13.43 16.57 -3.62
C LEU A 132 13.76 15.97 -5.00
N LEU A 133 13.76 14.65 -5.14
CA LEU A 133 13.97 13.96 -6.42
C LEU A 133 12.71 13.92 -7.29
N VAL A 134 11.51 14.16 -6.74
CA VAL A 134 10.25 14.10 -7.50
C VAL A 134 10.22 15.10 -8.66
N PRO A 135 10.58 16.39 -8.46
CA PRO A 135 10.73 17.36 -9.54
C PRO A 135 11.64 16.90 -10.69
N VAL A 136 12.72 16.15 -10.39
CA VAL A 136 13.65 15.62 -11.40
C VAL A 136 12.93 14.63 -12.31
N ILE A 137 12.32 13.62 -11.70
CA ILE A 137 11.62 12.54 -12.41
C ILE A 137 10.51 13.12 -13.29
N TRP A 138 9.78 14.09 -12.77
CA TRP A 138 8.71 14.75 -13.52
C TRP A 138 9.24 15.66 -14.62
N GLY A 139 10.32 16.40 -14.38
CA GLY A 139 10.96 17.27 -15.38
C GLY A 139 11.40 16.50 -16.63
N PHE A 140 12.00 15.32 -16.47
CA PHE A 140 12.36 14.45 -17.58
C PHE A 140 11.15 13.92 -18.35
N ARG A 141 10.09 13.55 -17.64
CA ARG A 141 8.86 13.00 -18.24
C ARG A 141 8.06 14.06 -19.02
N SER A 142 8.13 15.32 -18.62
CA SER A 142 7.39 16.43 -19.24
C SER A 142 8.08 17.04 -20.46
N GLY A 143 9.21 16.48 -20.93
CA GLY A 143 9.92 16.92 -22.14
C GLY A 143 10.70 18.24 -22.00
N LYS A 144 10.66 18.90 -20.84
CA LYS A 144 11.37 20.17 -20.56
C LYS A 144 12.81 19.90 -20.13
N LYS A 145 13.63 19.45 -21.08
CA LYS A 145 15.00 18.97 -20.84
C LYS A 145 15.90 19.99 -20.10
N GLY A 146 15.74 21.29 -20.35
CA GLY A 146 16.52 22.34 -19.67
C GLY A 146 16.21 22.48 -18.18
N LEU A 147 14.92 22.49 -17.81
CA LEU A 147 14.49 22.50 -16.41
C LEU A 147 14.86 21.18 -15.72
N ALA A 148 14.73 20.06 -16.44
CA ALA A 148 15.12 18.74 -15.94
C ALA A 148 16.62 18.70 -15.62
N ALA A 149 17.49 19.16 -16.53
CA ALA A 149 18.94 19.20 -16.31
C ALA A 149 19.32 20.09 -15.11
N PHE A 150 18.70 21.26 -15.00
CA PHE A 150 18.92 22.17 -13.88
C PHE A 150 18.48 21.55 -12.54
N VAL A 151 17.28 20.96 -12.47
CA VAL A 151 16.77 20.30 -11.26
C VAL A 151 17.59 19.03 -10.93
N THR A 152 18.12 18.33 -11.94
CA THR A 152 19.02 17.17 -11.77
C THR A 152 20.33 17.57 -11.11
N LEU A 153 20.88 18.75 -11.43
CA LEU A 153 22.08 19.27 -10.78
C LEU A 153 21.87 19.44 -9.26
N PHE A 154 20.74 20.01 -8.85
CA PHE A 154 20.42 20.18 -7.43
C PHE A 154 20.09 18.86 -6.73
N ALA A 155 19.49 17.91 -7.43
CA ALA A 155 19.29 16.57 -6.92
C ALA A 155 20.62 15.82 -6.73
N ALA A 156 21.55 15.95 -7.68
CA ALA A 156 22.90 15.41 -7.55
C ALA A 156 23.67 16.07 -6.41
N ALA A 157 23.56 17.39 -6.24
CA ALA A 157 24.15 18.11 -5.11
C ALA A 157 23.51 17.73 -3.77
N THR A 158 22.19 17.47 -3.75
CA THR A 158 21.49 16.94 -2.56
C THR A 158 21.98 15.53 -2.22
N ALA A 159 22.14 14.66 -3.22
CA ALA A 159 22.71 13.32 -3.05
C ALA A 159 24.16 13.38 -2.55
N PHE A 160 24.96 14.32 -3.07
CA PHE A 160 26.30 14.57 -2.58
C PHE A 160 26.30 15.09 -1.12
N GLY A 161 25.36 15.97 -0.78
CA GLY A 161 25.17 16.41 0.61
C GLY A 161 24.80 15.26 1.54
N VAL A 162 23.98 14.31 1.09
CA VAL A 162 23.71 13.07 1.82
C VAL A 162 24.98 12.25 2.02
N VAL A 163 25.81 12.09 0.99
CA VAL A 163 27.11 11.40 1.12
C VAL A 163 27.99 12.07 2.17
N LEU A 164 28.08 13.41 2.17
CA LEU A 164 28.85 14.16 3.16
C LEU A 164 28.31 13.98 4.60
N ILE A 165 27.00 13.87 4.78
CA ILE A 165 26.40 13.55 6.09
C ILE A 165 26.78 12.14 6.55
N VAL A 166 26.97 11.21 5.61
CA VAL A 166 27.26 9.80 5.90
C VAL A 166 28.74 9.53 6.17
N GLN A 167 29.66 10.33 5.63
CA GLN A 167 31.10 10.01 5.64
C GLN A 167 31.81 10.12 7.00
N ASP A 168 31.37 11.02 7.89
CA ASP A 168 32.04 11.26 9.19
C ASP A 168 31.36 10.54 10.37
N GLY A 169 30.60 9.48 10.10
CA GLY A 169 30.00 8.66 11.14
C GLY A 169 31.07 7.96 11.98
N THR A 170 31.46 8.57 13.11
CA THR A 170 32.21 7.96 14.21
C THR A 170 31.46 6.80 14.91
N ALA A 171 30.29 6.41 14.37
CA ALA A 171 29.57 5.22 14.75
C ALA A 171 30.41 3.99 14.43
N GLN A 172 30.90 3.32 15.48
CA GLN A 172 31.64 2.07 15.40
C GLN A 172 30.78 0.99 14.69
N GLY A 173 31.12 0.63 13.45
CA GLY A 173 30.68 -0.62 12.82
C GLY A 173 29.80 -0.51 11.56
N GLY A 174 29.68 -1.63 10.84
CA GLY A 174 28.97 -1.77 9.56
C GLY A 174 27.45 -1.52 9.59
N TYR A 175 26.87 -1.20 10.75
CA TYR A 175 25.44 -0.88 10.92
C TYR A 175 25.05 0.48 10.30
N HIS A 176 26.01 1.38 10.10
CA HIS A 176 25.75 2.71 9.56
C HIS A 176 25.20 2.68 8.11
N LEU A 177 25.72 1.79 7.26
CA LEU A 177 25.24 1.66 5.87
C LEU A 177 23.81 1.12 5.80
N VAL A 178 23.48 0.15 6.66
CA VAL A 178 22.12 -0.43 6.71
C VAL A 178 21.12 0.64 7.13
N GLY A 179 21.40 1.43 8.16
CA GLY A 179 20.54 2.53 8.58
C GLY A 179 20.33 3.59 7.49
N VAL A 180 21.38 3.92 6.73
CA VAL A 180 21.28 4.83 5.58
C VAL A 180 20.37 4.26 4.49
N LEU A 181 20.52 2.99 4.12
CA LEU A 181 19.67 2.34 3.10
C LEU A 181 18.21 2.28 3.54
N LEU A 182 17.96 2.01 4.83
CA LEU A 182 16.62 2.02 5.41
C LEU A 182 16.00 3.42 5.39
N ALA A 183 16.77 4.47 5.73
CA ALA A 183 16.32 5.86 5.68
C ALA A 183 15.98 6.30 4.24
N ILE A 184 16.76 5.87 3.24
CA ILE A 184 16.45 6.07 1.82
C ILE A 184 15.14 5.37 1.47
N GLY A 185 14.98 4.10 1.83
CA GLY A 185 13.75 3.34 1.58
C GLY A 185 12.51 3.97 2.21
N ALA A 186 12.63 4.50 3.43
CA ALA A 186 11.59 5.27 4.09
C ALA A 186 11.27 6.55 3.30
N GLY A 187 12.29 7.29 2.86
CA GLY A 187 12.13 8.49 2.03
C GLY A 187 11.44 8.20 0.68
N VAL A 188 11.71 7.05 0.06
CA VAL A 188 11.03 6.58 -1.16
C VAL A 188 9.56 6.27 -0.87
N SER A 189 9.27 5.55 0.21
CA SER A 189 7.90 5.23 0.62
C SER A 189 7.07 6.50 0.86
N ARG A 190 7.66 7.48 1.57
CA ARG A 190 7.07 8.82 1.75
C ARG A 190 6.85 9.54 0.42
N THR A 191 7.80 9.44 -0.50
CA THR A 191 7.72 10.07 -1.81
C THR A 191 6.57 9.50 -2.64
N LEU A 192 6.34 8.19 -2.57
CA LEU A 192 5.20 7.52 -3.22
C LEU A 192 3.86 7.84 -2.55
N PHE A 193 3.86 8.02 -1.23
CA PHE A 193 2.65 8.41 -0.47
C PHE A 193 2.04 9.73 -0.96
N LEU A 194 2.86 10.72 -1.32
CA LEU A 194 2.40 12.05 -1.75
C LEU A 194 1.46 12.01 -2.99
N PRO A 195 1.83 11.43 -4.14
CA PRO A 195 0.95 11.35 -5.30
C PRO A 195 -0.23 10.39 -5.10
N VAL A 196 -0.08 9.32 -4.29
CA VAL A 196 -1.18 8.40 -3.98
C VAL A 196 -2.29 9.13 -3.23
N THR A 197 -1.93 9.86 -2.18
CA THR A 197 -2.90 10.63 -1.40
C THR A 197 -3.48 11.81 -2.15
N ASP A 198 -2.70 12.49 -2.99
CA ASP A 198 -3.21 13.55 -3.87
C ASP A 198 -4.28 13.03 -4.85
N ARG A 199 -4.07 11.84 -5.44
CA ARG A 199 -5.09 11.18 -6.28
C ARG A 199 -6.33 10.77 -5.49
N LEU A 200 -6.16 10.31 -4.25
CA LEU A 200 -7.27 9.93 -3.38
C LEU A 200 -8.11 11.15 -2.98
N ILE A 201 -7.46 12.29 -2.68
CA ILE A 201 -8.13 13.56 -2.37
C ILE A 201 -8.96 14.02 -3.56
N LYS A 202 -8.40 13.97 -4.78
CA LYS A 202 -9.10 14.38 -6.01
C LYS A 202 -10.27 13.44 -6.35
N GLY A 203 -10.14 12.14 -6.08
CA GLY A 203 -11.12 11.13 -6.47
C GLY A 203 -12.21 10.84 -5.45
N ALA A 204 -11.95 11.04 -4.15
CA ALA A 204 -12.84 10.68 -3.05
C ALA A 204 -13.03 11.79 -2.00
N GLY A 205 -12.31 12.91 -2.15
CA GLY A 205 -12.39 14.04 -1.23
C GLY A 205 -11.43 13.95 -0.04
N ARG A 206 -11.26 15.10 0.60
CA ARG A 206 -10.32 15.30 1.71
C ARG A 206 -10.67 14.47 2.95
N ARG A 207 -11.92 14.54 3.42
CA ARG A 207 -12.36 13.80 4.62
C ARG A 207 -12.20 12.29 4.46
N TYR A 208 -12.50 11.75 3.28
CA TYR A 208 -12.30 10.34 3.00
C TYR A 208 -10.81 9.94 3.04
N THR A 209 -9.95 10.77 2.45
CA THR A 209 -8.50 10.52 2.47
C THR A 209 -7.92 10.58 3.88
N GLU A 210 -8.35 11.56 4.69
CA GLU A 210 -7.96 11.65 6.10
C GLU A 210 -8.42 10.41 6.90
N LYS A 211 -9.64 9.92 6.66
CA LYS A 211 -10.12 8.64 7.24
C LYS A 211 -9.26 7.45 6.79
N ALA A 212 -8.94 7.36 5.51
CA ALA A 212 -8.11 6.27 4.96
C ALA A 212 -6.71 6.26 5.58
N ILE A 213 -6.09 7.44 5.77
CA ILE A 213 -4.80 7.58 6.47
C ILE A 213 -4.92 7.15 7.93
N ALA A 214 -5.96 7.61 8.63
CA ALA A 214 -6.16 7.30 10.05
C ALA A 214 -6.34 5.78 10.28
N TRP A 215 -7.19 5.13 9.47
CA TRP A 215 -7.36 3.67 9.51
C TRP A 215 -6.10 2.92 9.10
N SER A 216 -5.36 3.43 8.10
CA SER A 216 -4.08 2.83 7.71
C SER A 216 -3.07 2.87 8.87
N LEU A 217 -2.98 3.99 9.59
CA LEU A 217 -2.11 4.11 10.77
C LEU A 217 -2.50 3.14 11.88
N VAL A 218 -3.80 3.04 12.21
CA VAL A 218 -4.27 2.06 13.19
C VAL A 218 -3.93 0.64 12.75
N PHE A 219 -4.13 0.29 11.47
CA PHE A 219 -3.83 -1.05 10.98
C PHE A 219 -2.32 -1.34 10.99
N VAL A 220 -1.47 -0.38 10.58
CA VAL A 220 -0.01 -0.49 10.70
C VAL A 220 0.38 -0.73 12.15
N GLY A 221 -0.22 0.03 13.07
CA GLY A 221 -0.07 -0.16 14.50
C GLY A 221 -0.42 -1.58 14.91
N LEU A 222 -1.64 -2.04 14.64
CA LEU A 222 -2.11 -3.40 14.99
C LEU A 222 -1.20 -4.51 14.44
N VAL A 223 -0.71 -4.39 13.21
CA VAL A 223 0.25 -5.35 12.63
C VAL A 223 1.56 -5.34 13.43
N ALA A 224 2.11 -4.17 13.74
CA ALA A 224 3.32 -4.05 14.56
C ALA A 224 3.09 -4.58 15.99
N GLY A 225 1.91 -4.34 16.57
CA GLY A 225 1.50 -4.84 17.87
C GLY A 225 1.37 -6.36 17.88
N GLY A 226 0.82 -6.96 16.81
CA GLY A 226 0.79 -8.42 16.64
C GLY A 226 2.19 -9.03 16.59
N ILE A 227 3.12 -8.39 15.88
CA ILE A 227 4.53 -8.81 15.84
C ILE A 227 5.16 -8.68 17.24
N ALA A 228 4.92 -7.56 17.93
CA ALA A 228 5.40 -7.34 19.30
C ALA A 228 4.87 -8.40 20.28
N ALA A 229 3.59 -8.76 20.20
CA ALA A 229 2.97 -9.77 21.04
C ALA A 229 3.57 -11.18 20.83
N VAL A 230 3.94 -11.52 19.58
CA VAL A 230 4.55 -12.82 19.25
C VAL A 230 6.04 -12.87 19.61
N THR A 231 6.74 -11.74 19.51
CA THR A 231 8.19 -11.63 19.79
C THR A 231 8.52 -11.51 21.28
N GLY A 232 7.53 -11.25 22.13
CA GLY A 232 7.62 -11.33 23.58
C GLY A 232 8.36 -10.14 24.20
N ASP A 233 7.63 -9.06 24.50
CA ASP A 233 8.04 -8.03 25.49
C ASP A 233 6.93 -7.00 25.80
N PHE A 234 5.66 -7.43 25.72
CA PHE A 234 4.50 -6.52 25.72
C PHE A 234 4.27 -5.80 27.06
N GLU A 235 4.87 -6.28 28.16
CA GLU A 235 4.78 -5.65 29.47
C GLU A 235 5.44 -4.27 29.49
N SER A 236 6.51 -4.08 28.71
CA SER A 236 7.20 -2.78 28.57
C SER A 236 6.31 -1.69 27.96
N ILE A 237 5.29 -2.05 27.17
CA ILE A 237 4.36 -1.09 26.57
C ILE A 237 3.40 -0.48 27.60
N LEU A 238 3.15 -1.17 28.71
CA LEU A 238 2.14 -0.77 29.69
C LEU A 238 2.62 0.30 30.67
N ASP A 239 3.90 0.69 30.61
CA ASP A 239 4.41 1.80 31.40
C ASP A 239 3.72 3.12 30.99
N TRP A 240 3.17 3.81 31.98
CA TRP A 240 2.44 5.05 31.77
C TRP A 240 3.32 6.17 31.19
N GLU A 241 4.61 6.18 31.53
CA GLU A 241 5.56 7.14 30.94
C GLU A 241 5.74 6.87 29.44
N ILE A 242 5.91 5.60 29.07
CA ILE A 242 6.07 5.17 27.67
C ILE A 242 4.81 5.50 26.86
N ILE A 243 3.62 5.23 27.42
CA ILE A 243 2.34 5.56 26.78
C ILE A 243 2.22 7.07 26.59
N ALA A 244 2.60 7.88 27.60
CA ALA A 244 2.55 9.33 27.50
C ALA A 244 3.47 9.86 26.40
N TRP A 245 4.72 9.37 26.33
CA TRP A 245 5.64 9.71 25.25
C TRP A 245 5.12 9.27 23.89
N ALA A 246 4.60 8.05 23.76
CA ALA A 246 4.06 7.58 22.50
C ALA A 246 2.79 8.34 22.08
N ALA A 247 1.97 8.80 23.02
CA ALA A 247 0.85 9.69 22.73
C ALA A 247 1.33 11.05 22.23
N LEU A 248 2.36 11.62 22.84
CA LEU A 248 2.98 12.86 22.37
C LEU A 248 3.58 12.68 20.97
N VAL A 249 4.31 11.59 20.72
CA VAL A 249 4.87 11.30 19.40
C VAL A 249 3.76 11.07 18.38
N GLY A 250 2.73 10.28 18.70
CA GLY A 250 1.58 10.05 17.82
C GLY A 250 0.84 11.36 17.48
N LEU A 251 0.73 12.27 18.44
CA LEU A 251 0.19 13.61 18.23
C LEU A 251 1.09 14.44 17.30
N LEU A 252 2.38 14.55 17.63
CA LEU A 252 3.35 15.40 16.92
C LEU A 252 3.71 14.90 15.52
N ASN A 253 3.82 13.59 15.32
CA ASN A 253 4.27 12.99 14.08
C ASN A 253 3.13 12.67 13.11
N ASN A 254 1.93 12.37 13.63
CA ASN A 254 0.81 11.92 12.81
C ASN A 254 -0.37 12.90 12.84
N THR A 255 -0.85 13.31 14.01
CA THR A 255 -2.13 14.05 14.08
C THR A 255 -1.98 15.52 13.73
N LEU A 256 -1.06 16.24 14.38
CA LEU A 256 -0.82 17.67 14.17
C LEU A 256 -0.33 18.00 12.75
N PRO A 257 0.62 17.24 12.17
CA PRO A 257 1.00 17.43 10.77
C PRO A 257 -0.21 17.38 9.84
N ARG A 258 -1.15 16.46 10.05
CA ARG A 258 -2.38 16.38 9.23
C ARG A 258 -3.38 17.50 9.52
N ILE A 259 -3.39 18.04 10.74
CA ILE A 259 -4.18 19.23 11.07
C ILE A 259 -3.65 20.45 10.32
N PHE A 260 -2.33 20.64 10.29
CA PHE A 260 -1.70 21.84 9.75
C PHE A 260 -1.42 21.78 8.25
N GLN A 261 -1.02 20.63 7.72
CA GLN A 261 -0.61 20.44 6.33
C GLN A 261 -1.66 20.93 5.32
N MET A 262 -2.93 20.55 5.50
CA MET A 262 -3.95 20.86 4.51
C MET A 262 -4.35 22.36 4.52
N PRO A 263 -4.66 22.98 5.68
CA PRO A 263 -4.82 24.43 5.75
C PRO A 263 -3.58 25.21 5.31
N ALA A 264 -2.37 24.73 5.63
CA ALA A 264 -1.13 25.36 5.16
C ALA A 264 -1.08 25.41 3.62
N ARG A 265 -1.40 24.30 2.94
CA ARG A 265 -1.48 24.26 1.48
C ARG A 265 -2.57 25.15 0.91
N GLU A 266 -3.75 25.15 1.51
CA GLU A 266 -4.90 25.96 1.09
C GLU A 266 -4.63 27.47 1.25
N LEU A 267 -3.93 27.87 2.32
CA LEU A 267 -3.69 29.27 2.68
C LEU A 267 -2.40 29.86 2.08
N ALA A 268 -1.30 29.09 2.13
CA ALA A 268 -0.02 29.52 1.58
C ALA A 268 0.08 29.30 0.07
N GLY A 269 -0.71 28.36 -0.46
CA GLY A 269 -0.60 27.85 -1.82
C GLY A 269 0.44 26.73 -1.95
N ASP A 270 0.24 25.83 -2.90
CA ASP A 270 1.10 24.67 -3.12
C ASP A 270 2.57 25.06 -3.36
N ARG A 271 2.82 26.21 -3.99
CA ARG A 271 4.19 26.70 -4.27
C ARG A 271 4.95 27.05 -2.99
N VAL A 272 4.31 27.77 -2.07
CA VAL A 272 4.92 28.18 -0.80
C VAL A 272 5.09 26.96 0.11
N TYR A 273 4.12 26.05 0.12
CA TYR A 273 4.23 24.80 0.86
C TYR A 273 5.36 23.90 0.34
N ALA A 274 5.62 23.90 -0.97
CA ALA A 274 6.76 23.19 -1.54
C ALA A 274 8.11 23.69 -1.01
N VAL A 275 8.22 24.98 -0.66
CA VAL A 275 9.41 25.55 0.00
C VAL A 275 9.62 24.95 1.39
N PHE A 276 8.55 24.83 2.18
CA PHE A 276 8.61 24.17 3.49
C PHE A 276 8.93 22.67 3.38
N LEU A 277 8.39 22.02 2.35
CA LEU A 277 8.74 20.64 2.04
C LEU A 277 10.22 20.53 1.69
N ALA A 278 10.76 21.49 0.93
CA ALA A 278 12.17 21.51 0.57
C ALA A 278 13.08 21.79 1.79
N GLY A 279 12.66 22.65 2.72
CA GLY A 279 13.38 22.92 3.96
C GLY A 279 13.27 21.82 5.03
N SER A 280 12.52 20.75 4.77
CA SER A 280 12.31 19.65 5.74
C SER A 280 13.60 18.95 6.20
N PRO A 281 14.59 18.66 5.34
CA PRO A 281 15.88 18.09 5.77
C PRO A 281 16.57 18.99 6.77
N ALA A 282 16.58 20.30 6.50
CA ALA A 282 17.24 21.27 7.36
C ALA A 282 16.58 21.32 8.74
N ILE A 283 15.25 21.36 8.77
CA ILE A 283 14.48 21.35 10.03
C ILE A 283 14.74 20.05 10.80
N ALA A 284 14.76 18.90 10.14
CA ALA A 284 14.99 17.62 10.81
C ALA A 284 16.38 17.52 11.45
N THR A 285 17.43 17.89 10.71
CA THR A 285 18.79 17.89 11.25
C THR A 285 18.97 18.92 12.37
N LEU A 286 18.40 20.13 12.24
CA LEU A 286 18.43 21.13 13.31
C LEU A 286 17.71 20.66 14.56
N VAL A 287 16.56 19.99 14.41
CA VAL A 287 15.86 19.38 15.54
C VAL A 287 16.75 18.32 16.19
N GLY A 288 17.41 17.46 15.42
CA GLY A 288 18.36 16.48 15.97
C GLY A 288 19.49 17.15 16.76
N VAL A 289 20.16 18.15 16.19
CA VAL A 289 21.25 18.88 16.87
C VAL A 289 20.79 19.60 18.13
N VAL A 290 19.66 20.32 18.07
CA VAL A 290 19.20 21.18 19.17
C VAL A 290 18.52 20.36 20.28
N PHE A 291 17.68 19.39 19.92
CA PHE A 291 16.92 18.61 20.90
C PHE A 291 17.68 17.40 21.41
N LEU A 292 18.40 16.68 20.54
CA LEU A 292 19.14 15.47 20.93
C LEU A 292 20.57 15.78 21.40
N GLY A 293 21.04 17.01 21.19
CA GLY A 293 22.42 17.41 21.51
C GLY A 293 23.45 16.79 20.56
N ASP A 294 23.03 16.30 19.40
CA ASP A 294 23.89 15.67 18.40
C ASP A 294 25.00 16.62 17.94
N ARG A 295 26.25 16.15 18.00
CA ARG A 295 27.39 16.89 17.45
C ARG A 295 27.64 16.44 16.01
N LEU A 296 27.39 17.33 15.07
CA LEU A 296 27.71 17.10 13.66
C LEU A 296 29.21 17.32 13.41
N ALA A 297 29.84 16.38 12.73
CA ALA A 297 31.18 16.59 12.19
C ALA A 297 31.17 17.65 11.07
N MET A 298 32.34 18.23 10.77
CA MET A 298 32.44 19.30 9.78
C MET A 298 32.01 18.86 8.37
N GLY A 299 32.25 17.60 7.99
CA GLY A 299 31.71 17.03 6.75
C GLY A 299 30.18 17.01 6.73
N GLN A 300 29.55 16.66 7.85
CA GLN A 300 28.10 16.61 7.99
C GLN A 300 27.47 18.00 7.97
N VAL A 301 28.13 18.99 8.58
CA VAL A 301 27.74 20.40 8.46
C VAL A 301 27.79 20.86 7.01
N GLY A 302 28.86 20.51 6.28
CA GLY A 302 28.98 20.79 4.85
C GLY A 302 27.84 20.16 4.04
N GLY A 303 27.53 18.90 4.29
CA GLY A 303 26.41 18.19 3.66
C GLY A 303 25.05 18.83 3.97
N PHE A 304 24.81 19.21 5.23
CA PHE A 304 23.61 19.93 5.66
C PHE A 304 23.45 21.27 4.95
N VAL A 305 24.51 22.09 4.92
CA VAL A 305 24.50 23.40 4.24
C VAL A 305 24.19 23.22 2.77
N LEU A 306 24.79 22.22 2.13
CA LEU A 306 24.55 21.93 0.72
C LEU A 306 23.10 21.52 0.42
N ILE A 307 22.52 20.59 1.20
CA ILE A 307 21.13 20.18 1.04
C ILE A 307 20.18 21.37 1.23
N THR A 308 20.44 22.19 2.25
CA THR A 308 19.63 23.38 2.56
C THR A 308 19.71 24.42 1.46
N ALA A 309 20.91 24.69 0.93
CA ALA A 309 21.11 25.61 -0.19
C ALA A 309 20.42 25.10 -1.46
N CYS A 310 20.49 23.79 -1.73
CA CYS A 310 19.81 23.18 -2.87
C CYS A 310 18.29 23.29 -2.74
N ALA A 311 17.75 22.98 -1.56
CA ALA A 311 16.33 23.11 -1.26
C ALA A 311 15.82 24.55 -1.41
N ALA A 312 16.56 25.52 -0.86
CA ALA A 312 16.24 26.94 -0.96
C ALA A 312 16.28 27.42 -2.42
N THR A 313 17.23 26.94 -3.20
CA THR A 313 17.35 27.28 -4.62
C THR A 313 16.23 26.66 -5.45
N LEU A 314 15.88 25.40 -5.21
CA LEU A 314 14.73 24.74 -5.87
C LEU A 314 13.43 25.47 -5.57
N ALA A 315 13.24 25.86 -4.32
CA ALA A 315 12.12 26.67 -3.86
C ALA A 315 12.09 28.03 -4.57
N TYR A 316 13.22 28.75 -4.59
CA TYR A 316 13.35 30.04 -5.26
C TYR A 316 13.07 29.94 -6.76
N VAL A 317 13.62 28.95 -7.45
CA VAL A 317 13.41 28.72 -8.89
C VAL A 317 11.95 28.35 -9.17
N SER A 318 11.34 27.53 -8.32
CA SER A 318 9.91 27.22 -8.40
C SER A 318 9.01 28.45 -8.24
N LEU A 319 9.45 29.44 -7.46
CA LEU A 319 8.76 30.72 -7.28
C LEU A 319 9.05 31.71 -8.43
N ALA A 320 10.31 31.81 -8.87
CA ALA A 320 10.80 32.74 -9.88
C ALA A 320 10.33 32.39 -11.30
N LEU A 321 10.15 31.11 -11.61
CA LEU A 321 9.63 30.64 -12.90
C LEU A 321 8.11 30.89 -13.10
N GLY A 322 7.49 31.75 -12.28
CA GLY A 322 6.22 32.40 -12.65
C GLY A 322 5.08 31.48 -13.05
N GLY A 323 4.98 30.27 -12.47
CA GLY A 323 3.88 29.33 -12.75
C GLY A 323 4.17 28.20 -13.72
N GLN A 324 5.39 27.65 -13.67
CA GLN A 324 5.68 26.29 -14.13
C GLN A 324 6.70 25.60 -13.22
N ALA A 325 6.55 25.73 -11.90
CA ALA A 325 7.14 24.72 -11.03
C ALA A 325 6.49 23.37 -11.39
N PRO A 326 7.19 22.23 -11.27
CA PRO A 326 6.56 20.93 -11.24
C PRO A 326 5.80 20.76 -9.91
N SER A 327 5.01 21.75 -9.50
CA SER A 327 3.68 21.42 -9.03
C SER A 327 3.10 20.46 -10.08
N VAL A 328 2.40 19.44 -9.62
CA VAL A 328 1.29 18.90 -10.39
C VAL A 328 0.32 20.07 -10.59
N GLU A 329 0.66 21.00 -11.47
CA GLU A 329 -0.09 22.18 -11.81
C GLU A 329 -1.17 21.65 -12.74
N LEU A 330 -2.17 21.08 -12.08
CA LEU A 330 -3.53 21.11 -12.57
C LEU A 330 -3.84 22.59 -12.78
N GLN A 331 -3.65 23.05 -14.02
CA GLN A 331 -4.41 24.19 -14.48
C GLN A 331 -5.88 23.91 -14.13
N PRO A 332 -6.58 24.82 -13.44
CA PRO A 332 -8.03 24.78 -13.50
C PRO A 332 -8.35 25.09 -14.95
N ALA A 333 -8.52 24.04 -15.76
CA ALA A 333 -9.07 24.17 -17.10
C ALA A 333 -10.27 25.13 -16.97
N THR A 334 -10.30 26.15 -17.82
CA THR A 334 -11.45 27.04 -17.95
C THR A 334 -12.73 26.18 -18.02
N PRO A 335 -13.90 26.65 -17.59
CA PRO A 335 -15.13 25.87 -17.70
C PRO A 335 -15.29 25.25 -19.10
N GLU A 336 -14.87 25.98 -20.13
CA GLU A 336 -14.76 25.56 -21.52
C GLU A 336 -13.73 24.43 -21.74
N ALA A 337 -12.48 24.57 -21.27
CA ALA A 337 -11.47 23.53 -21.38
C ALA A 337 -11.82 22.27 -20.55
N ARG A 338 -12.54 22.40 -19.42
CA ARG A 338 -13.09 21.26 -18.68
C ARG A 338 -14.21 20.58 -19.46
N LEU A 339 -15.05 21.36 -20.13
CA LEU A 339 -16.13 20.83 -20.95
C LEU A 339 -15.55 20.10 -22.18
N GLU A 340 -14.51 20.62 -22.81
CA GLU A 340 -13.80 19.97 -23.91
C GLU A 340 -13.05 18.72 -23.46
N ASP A 341 -12.30 18.78 -22.35
CA ASP A 341 -11.64 17.61 -21.76
C ASP A 341 -12.65 16.55 -21.32
N PHE A 342 -13.79 16.96 -20.76
CA PHE A 342 -14.88 16.05 -20.41
C PHE A 342 -15.53 15.44 -21.65
N ARG A 343 -15.76 16.22 -22.72
CA ARG A 343 -16.29 15.73 -24.00
C ARG A 343 -15.32 14.75 -24.67
N HIS A 344 -14.03 15.07 -24.67
CA HIS A 344 -12.98 14.20 -25.18
C HIS A 344 -12.92 12.89 -24.38
N LYS A 345 -12.87 12.98 -23.04
CA LYS A 345 -12.89 11.80 -22.16
C LYS A 345 -14.16 10.97 -22.32
N LEU A 346 -15.33 11.60 -22.52
CA LEU A 346 -16.59 10.93 -22.80
C LEU A 346 -16.55 10.22 -24.16
N ALA A 347 -15.97 10.85 -25.18
CA ALA A 347 -15.79 10.24 -26.51
C ALA A 347 -14.86 9.03 -26.44
N THR A 348 -13.69 9.17 -25.81
CA THR A 348 -12.76 8.06 -25.59
C THR A 348 -13.41 6.95 -24.76
N ALA A 349 -14.13 7.28 -23.68
CA ALA A 349 -14.81 6.28 -22.87
C ALA A 349 -15.91 5.53 -23.65
N LYS A 350 -16.66 6.22 -24.52
CA LYS A 350 -17.64 5.58 -25.41
C LYS A 350 -16.97 4.66 -26.42
N GLU A 351 -15.83 5.04 -26.97
CA GLU A 351 -15.05 4.23 -27.89
C GLU A 351 -14.49 2.98 -27.19
N THR A 352 -13.87 3.14 -26.02
CA THR A 352 -13.40 2.01 -25.21
C THR A 352 -14.55 1.10 -24.78
N ALA A 353 -15.72 1.65 -24.43
CA ALA A 353 -16.90 0.85 -24.10
C ALA A 353 -17.40 0.03 -25.31
N ARG A 354 -17.36 0.59 -26.52
CA ARG A 354 -17.70 -0.14 -27.76
C ARG A 354 -16.67 -1.24 -28.05
N GLU A 355 -15.39 -0.95 -27.88
CA GLU A 355 -14.31 -1.94 -28.06
C GLU A 355 -14.44 -3.10 -27.06
N LEU A 356 -14.72 -2.78 -25.80
CA LEU A 356 -14.96 -3.79 -24.75
C LEU A 356 -16.22 -4.59 -25.03
N ALA A 357 -17.32 -3.97 -25.46
CA ALA A 357 -18.53 -4.70 -25.84
C ALA A 357 -18.30 -5.64 -27.03
N ALA A 358 -17.50 -5.23 -28.02
CA ALA A 358 -17.11 -6.10 -29.12
C ALA A 358 -16.24 -7.27 -28.66
N LYS A 359 -15.28 -7.04 -27.76
CA LYS A 359 -14.45 -8.08 -27.15
C LYS A 359 -15.25 -9.06 -26.29
N ILE A 360 -16.22 -8.58 -25.52
CA ILE A 360 -17.12 -9.43 -24.74
C ILE A 360 -17.91 -10.35 -25.68
N LYS A 361 -18.47 -9.81 -26.76
CA LYS A 361 -19.20 -10.60 -27.76
C LYS A 361 -18.31 -11.66 -28.44
N ASP A 362 -17.05 -11.33 -28.72
CA ASP A 362 -16.08 -12.29 -29.27
C ASP A 362 -15.73 -13.39 -28.26
N LEU A 363 -15.54 -13.03 -26.99
CA LEU A 363 -15.30 -13.99 -25.91
C LEU A 363 -16.51 -14.90 -25.65
N GLU A 364 -17.73 -14.37 -25.70
CA GLU A 364 -18.96 -15.16 -25.60
C GLU A 364 -19.07 -16.16 -26.77
N LEU A 365 -18.69 -15.73 -27.98
CA LEU A 365 -18.66 -16.63 -29.15
C LEU A 365 -17.58 -17.70 -29.01
N GLN A 366 -16.40 -17.37 -28.48
CA GLN A 366 -15.35 -18.34 -28.21
C GLN A 366 -15.75 -19.34 -27.11
N ALA A 367 -16.40 -18.87 -26.04
CA ALA A 367 -16.92 -19.72 -24.97
C ALA A 367 -17.98 -20.69 -25.50
N ALA A 368 -18.94 -20.20 -26.30
CA ALA A 368 -19.95 -21.06 -26.91
C ALA A 368 -19.34 -22.12 -27.85
N LYS A 369 -18.28 -21.78 -28.58
CA LYS A 369 -17.53 -22.76 -29.40
C LYS A 369 -16.82 -23.81 -28.55
N ALA A 370 -16.17 -23.39 -27.47
CA ALA A 370 -15.50 -24.31 -26.56
C ALA A 370 -16.50 -25.26 -25.86
N GLU A 371 -17.67 -24.75 -25.46
CA GLU A 371 -18.76 -25.58 -24.91
C GLU A 371 -19.28 -26.62 -25.93
N LEU A 372 -19.40 -26.23 -27.20
CA LEU A 372 -19.76 -27.15 -28.27
C LEU A 372 -18.71 -28.26 -28.45
N GLU A 373 -17.41 -27.91 -28.47
CA GLU A 373 -16.33 -28.90 -28.59
C GLU A 373 -16.30 -29.88 -27.42
N VAL A 374 -16.54 -29.40 -26.19
CA VAL A 374 -16.66 -30.27 -25.01
C VAL A 374 -17.85 -31.20 -25.13
N ALA A 375 -19.02 -30.69 -25.54
CA ALA A 375 -20.22 -31.50 -25.73
C ALA A 375 -20.04 -32.58 -26.82
N GLU A 376 -19.35 -32.27 -27.92
CA GLU A 376 -19.02 -33.24 -28.97
C GLU A 376 -18.05 -34.32 -28.49
N SER A 377 -17.06 -33.95 -27.69
CA SER A 377 -16.13 -34.88 -27.04
C SER A 377 -16.86 -35.83 -26.09
N ASP A 378 -17.72 -35.29 -25.21
CA ASP A 378 -18.51 -36.06 -24.26
C ASP A 378 -19.47 -37.02 -24.95
N TRP A 379 -20.13 -36.58 -26.03
CA TRP A 379 -20.99 -37.44 -26.84
C TRP A 379 -20.20 -38.59 -27.47
N THR A 380 -19.01 -38.32 -27.99
CA THR A 380 -18.13 -39.33 -28.58
C THR A 380 -17.66 -40.34 -27.53
N GLU A 381 -17.31 -39.88 -26.32
CA GLU A 381 -16.96 -40.78 -25.22
C GLU A 381 -18.15 -41.63 -24.77
N ALA A 382 -19.35 -41.05 -24.69
CA ALA A 382 -20.56 -41.79 -24.37
C ALA A 382 -20.85 -42.90 -25.39
N GLN A 383 -20.65 -42.64 -26.69
CA GLN A 383 -20.77 -43.68 -27.74
C GLN A 383 -19.73 -44.79 -27.58
N ARG A 384 -18.48 -44.45 -27.23
CA ARG A 384 -17.44 -45.45 -26.92
C ARG A 384 -17.81 -46.29 -25.69
N ARG A 385 -18.33 -45.67 -24.64
CA ARG A 385 -18.78 -46.40 -23.43
C ARG A 385 -19.95 -47.32 -23.75
N LYS A 386 -20.92 -46.88 -24.56
CA LYS A 386 -22.04 -47.69 -25.02
C LYS A 386 -21.57 -48.92 -25.80
N THR A 387 -20.72 -48.73 -26.82
CA THR A 387 -20.18 -49.85 -27.62
C THR A 387 -19.35 -50.82 -26.79
N GLN A 388 -18.55 -50.33 -25.83
CA GLN A 388 -17.84 -51.19 -24.88
C GLN A 388 -18.79 -51.98 -23.97
N ALA A 389 -19.87 -51.36 -23.50
CA ALA A 389 -20.88 -52.03 -22.68
C ALA A 389 -21.62 -53.12 -23.47
N GLU A 390 -21.99 -52.86 -24.72
CA GLU A 390 -22.60 -53.85 -25.61
C GLU A 390 -21.65 -55.03 -25.88
N ALA A 391 -20.36 -54.77 -26.13
CA ALA A 391 -19.36 -55.81 -26.30
C ALA A 391 -19.19 -56.67 -25.03
N LYS A 392 -19.17 -56.04 -23.84
CA LYS A 392 -19.12 -56.76 -22.55
C LYS A 392 -20.36 -57.59 -22.30
N ALA A 393 -21.55 -57.08 -22.62
CA ALA A 393 -22.81 -57.82 -22.49
C ALA A 393 -22.82 -59.06 -23.38
N LYS A 394 -22.39 -58.92 -24.65
CA LYS A 394 -22.27 -60.06 -25.58
C LYS A 394 -21.25 -61.10 -25.12
N ALA A 395 -20.13 -60.67 -24.55
CA ALA A 395 -19.14 -61.58 -23.96
C ALA A 395 -19.71 -62.33 -22.74
N ALA A 396 -20.48 -61.65 -21.89
CA ALA A 396 -21.14 -62.26 -20.73
C ALA A 396 -22.19 -63.30 -21.16
N GLU A 397 -22.98 -63.01 -22.20
CA GLU A 397 -23.95 -63.95 -22.77
C GLU A 397 -23.27 -65.21 -23.31
N THR A 398 -22.14 -65.03 -24.01
CA THR A 398 -21.33 -66.15 -24.52
C THR A 398 -20.79 -67.02 -23.38
N ASN A 399 -20.29 -66.40 -22.31
CA ASN A 399 -19.81 -67.10 -21.12
C ASN A 399 -20.93 -67.87 -20.43
N LEU A 400 -22.12 -67.27 -20.28
CA LEU A 400 -23.29 -67.94 -19.69
C LEU A 400 -23.70 -69.18 -20.50
N SER A 401 -23.73 -69.07 -21.83
CA SER A 401 -24.02 -70.19 -22.73
C SER A 401 -23.00 -71.33 -22.61
N SER A 402 -21.70 -71.00 -22.46
CA SER A 402 -20.67 -72.02 -22.20
C SER A 402 -20.82 -72.68 -20.82
N ALA A 403 -21.23 -71.91 -19.80
CA ALA A 403 -21.44 -72.40 -18.45
C ALA A 403 -22.65 -73.35 -18.38
N THR A 404 -23.76 -73.03 -19.05
CA THR A 404 -24.93 -73.91 -19.14
C THR A 404 -24.62 -75.18 -19.92
N ALA A 405 -23.87 -75.10 -21.02
CA ALA A 405 -23.41 -76.29 -21.74
C ALA A 405 -22.51 -77.19 -20.89
N ASN A 406 -21.64 -76.61 -20.06
CA ASN A 406 -20.80 -77.37 -19.13
C ASN A 406 -21.60 -77.98 -17.98
N ALA A 407 -22.59 -77.27 -17.45
CA ALA A 407 -23.51 -77.78 -16.43
C ALA A 407 -24.28 -79.00 -16.96
N PHE A 408 -24.82 -78.92 -18.18
CA PHE A 408 -25.51 -80.05 -18.82
C PHE A 408 -24.59 -81.26 -19.03
N LYS A 409 -23.33 -81.03 -19.44
CA LYS A 409 -22.31 -82.10 -19.52
C LYS A 409 -22.01 -82.72 -18.16
N ALA A 410 -21.99 -81.91 -17.09
CA ALA A 410 -21.75 -82.40 -15.73
C ALA A 410 -22.93 -83.24 -15.24
N GLU A 411 -24.17 -82.81 -15.48
CA GLU A 411 -25.38 -83.57 -15.15
C GLU A 411 -25.39 -84.93 -15.85
N SER A 412 -25.09 -84.99 -17.16
CA SER A 412 -25.07 -86.29 -17.87
C SER A 412 -23.97 -87.23 -17.36
N ARG A 413 -22.84 -86.68 -16.86
CA ARG A 413 -21.80 -87.48 -16.20
C ARG A 413 -22.28 -88.03 -14.86
N VAL A 414 -22.98 -87.22 -14.07
CA VAL A 414 -23.57 -87.66 -12.79
C VAL A 414 -24.63 -88.72 -13.03
N GLU A 415 -25.46 -88.56 -14.05
CA GLU A 415 -26.50 -89.53 -14.41
C GLU A 415 -25.88 -90.86 -14.85
N LYS A 416 -24.88 -90.84 -15.74
CA LYS A 416 -24.10 -92.03 -16.11
C LYS A 416 -23.43 -92.70 -14.91
N ALA A 417 -22.89 -91.91 -13.96
CA ALA A 417 -22.29 -92.44 -12.74
C ALA A 417 -23.34 -93.10 -11.83
N ARG A 418 -24.53 -92.49 -11.70
CA ARG A 418 -25.66 -93.07 -10.94
C ARG A 418 -26.19 -94.34 -11.57
N GLU A 419 -26.28 -94.38 -12.89
CA GLU A 419 -26.68 -95.58 -13.64
C GLU A 419 -25.65 -96.70 -13.44
N LYS A 420 -24.36 -96.38 -13.56
CA LYS A 420 -23.28 -97.33 -13.26
C LYS A 420 -23.33 -97.84 -11.81
N LEU A 421 -23.62 -96.97 -10.85
CA LEU A 421 -23.78 -97.32 -9.43
C LEU A 421 -25.00 -98.22 -9.20
N ARG A 422 -26.14 -97.94 -9.85
CA ARG A 422 -27.33 -98.79 -9.80
C ARG A 422 -27.07 -100.17 -10.38
N LEU A 423 -26.33 -100.26 -11.48
CA LEU A 423 -25.93 -101.54 -12.07
C LEU A 423 -24.97 -102.33 -11.17
N THR A 424 -24.16 -101.65 -10.35
CA THR A 424 -23.27 -102.32 -9.37
C THR A 424 -24.03 -102.77 -8.14
N LEU A 425 -24.92 -101.94 -7.59
CA LEU A 425 -25.69 -102.25 -6.37
C LEU A 425 -26.90 -103.16 -6.61
N GLY A 426 -27.48 -103.15 -7.81
CA GLY A 426 -28.55 -104.07 -8.20
C GLY A 426 -28.07 -105.51 -8.44
N GLY A 427 -26.76 -105.73 -8.53
CA GLY A 427 -26.14 -107.06 -8.62
C GLY A 427 -26.04 -107.79 -7.28
N GLU A 428 -26.21 -107.11 -6.15
CA GLU A 428 -26.08 -107.71 -4.80
C GLU A 428 -27.44 -108.00 -4.13
N SER A 429 -28.46 -108.34 -4.92
CA SER A 429 -29.79 -108.73 -4.42
C SER A 429 -30.16 -110.19 -4.71
N THR A 430 -29.18 -111.08 -4.73
CA THR A 430 -29.41 -112.54 -4.68
C THR A 430 -28.25 -113.25 -4.00
N GLU A 431 -28.19 -113.23 -2.68
CA GLU A 431 -27.58 -114.27 -1.82
C GLU A 431 -27.97 -113.94 -0.35
N THR A 432 -29.12 -114.48 0.09
CA THR A 432 -29.26 -115.57 1.09
C THR A 432 -28.90 -115.14 2.51
N SER A 433 -29.88 -114.99 3.41
CA SER A 433 -30.50 -116.07 4.22
C SER A 433 -29.52 -116.77 5.15
#